data_AF-A0A8G1RG04-F1
#
_entry.id   AF-A0A8G1RG04-F1
#
_cell.length_a   1.000
_cell.length_b   1.000
_cell.length_c   1.000
_cell.angle_alpha   90.00
_cell.angle_beta   90.00
_cell.angle_gamma   90.00
#
_symmetry.space_group_name_H-M   'P 1'
#
loop_
_entity.id
_entity.type
_entity.pdbx_description
1 polymer ?
#
loop_
_entity_poly.entity_id
_entity_poly.type
_entity_poly.pdbx_seq_one_letter_code
_entity_poly.pdbx_strand_id
1 'polypeptide(L)'
;MLSGIQNVRQTAAQILNFGLVLSTAFMMWKGLSVLTNSPSPIVVVLSGSMEPAFQRGDLLFLRNNQPMLNVGEIVVYQVKDKEIPIVHRVVRQFGDESNSKLLTKGDNNIADDTELYARGQDYLDREDVVGSVFGYIPFVGYVTILLSEHPWLKTVMLGVMGVLVLLQRE
;
A
#
# COMPACT_ATOMS: atom_id res chain seq x y z
N MET A 1 -26.27 43.98 11.52
CA MET A 1 -24.80 43.80 11.39
C MET A 1 -24.22 42.69 12.28
N LEU A 2 -25.02 41.80 12.89
CA LEU A 2 -24.53 40.69 13.74
C LEU A 2 -24.62 39.29 13.12
N SER A 3 -24.99 39.19 11.83
CA SER A 3 -25.05 37.91 11.08
C SER A 3 -23.67 37.32 10.76
N GLY A 4 -22.59 38.13 10.81
CA GLY A 4 -21.23 37.64 10.52
C GLY A 4 -20.60 36.77 11.63
N ILE A 5 -21.00 36.95 12.90
CA ILE A 5 -20.33 36.32 14.05
C ILE A 5 -20.82 34.87 14.29
N GLN A 6 -22.10 34.58 14.00
CA GLN A 6 -22.62 33.20 14.05
C GLN A 6 -21.91 32.29 13.03
N ASN A 7 -21.54 32.85 11.88
CA ASN A 7 -20.83 32.13 10.82
C ASN A 7 -19.38 31.79 11.18
N VAL A 8 -18.67 32.62 11.96
CA VAL A 8 -17.25 32.36 12.28
C VAL A 8 -17.10 31.14 13.20
N ARG A 9 -17.92 31.05 14.26
CA ARG A 9 -17.89 29.88 15.16
C ARG A 9 -18.30 28.60 14.43
N GLN A 10 -19.34 28.67 13.60
CA GLN A 10 -19.79 27.52 12.80
C GLN A 10 -18.75 27.09 11.76
N THR A 11 -18.13 28.05 11.06
CA THR A 11 -17.04 27.78 10.11
C THR A 11 -15.82 27.19 10.82
N ALA A 12 -15.44 27.73 11.98
CA ALA A 12 -14.35 27.18 12.78
C ALA A 12 -14.65 25.74 13.25
N ALA A 13 -15.88 25.47 13.71
CA ALA A 13 -16.30 24.12 14.07
C ALA A 13 -16.28 23.16 12.87
N GLN A 14 -16.70 23.60 11.68
CA GLN A 14 -16.61 22.82 10.45
C GLN A 14 -15.16 22.50 10.06
N ILE A 15 -14.27 23.48 10.15
CA ILE A 15 -12.83 23.29 9.91
C ILE A 15 -12.25 22.30 10.91
N LEU A 16 -12.59 22.43 12.20
CA LEU A 16 -12.12 21.51 13.24
C LEU A 16 -12.65 20.09 13.01
N ASN A 17 -13.93 19.92 12.66
CA ASN A 17 -14.50 18.62 12.35
C ASN A 17 -13.84 17.98 11.12
N PHE A 18 -13.60 18.77 10.07
CA PHE A 18 -12.88 18.30 8.90
C PHE A 18 -11.45 17.88 9.24
N GLY A 19 -10.74 18.69 10.02
CA GLY A 19 -9.42 18.36 10.56
C GLY A 19 -9.43 17.09 11.41
N LEU A 20 -10.46 16.88 12.23
CA LEU A 20 -10.64 15.66 13.02
C LEU A 20 -10.83 14.42 12.14
N VAL A 21 -11.65 14.51 11.09
CA VAL A 21 -11.84 13.40 10.12
C VAL A 21 -10.53 13.06 9.41
N LEU A 22 -9.78 14.05 8.94
CA LEU A 22 -8.47 13.80 8.32
C LEU A 22 -7.46 13.21 9.31
N SER A 23 -7.46 13.71 10.55
CA SER A 23 -6.55 13.24 11.60
C SER A 23 -6.87 11.81 12.01
N THR A 24 -8.15 11.45 12.14
CA THR A 24 -8.57 10.08 12.47
C THR A 24 -8.21 9.09 11.37
N ALA A 25 -8.41 9.45 10.10
CA ALA A 25 -7.96 8.64 8.97
C ALA A 25 -6.44 8.45 8.96
N PHE A 26 -5.67 9.52 9.19
CA PHE A 26 -4.21 9.45 9.28
C PHE A 26 -3.73 8.61 10.46
N MET A 27 -4.33 8.78 11.65
CA MET A 27 -4.03 7.98 12.84
C MET A 27 -4.37 6.51 12.63
N MET A 28 -5.46 6.19 11.95
CA MET A 28 -5.81 4.81 11.61
C MET A 28 -4.75 4.18 10.70
N TRP A 29 -4.32 4.90 9.65
CA TRP A 29 -3.27 4.43 8.74
C TRP A 29 -1.93 4.23 9.47
N LYS A 30 -1.50 5.19 10.28
CA LYS A 30 -0.26 5.10 11.07
C LYS A 30 -0.35 4.03 12.15
N GLY A 31 -1.51 3.87 12.79
CA GLY A 31 -1.77 2.79 13.73
C GLY A 31 -1.57 1.43 13.06
N LEU A 32 -2.14 1.22 11.88
CA LEU A 32 -1.95 -0.02 11.12
C LEU A 32 -0.47 -0.23 10.75
N SER A 33 0.21 0.81 10.29
CA SER A 33 1.64 0.76 9.95
C SER A 33 2.54 0.36 11.12
N VAL A 34 2.26 0.88 12.33
CA VAL A 34 2.97 0.51 13.55
C VAL A 34 2.64 -0.92 13.97
N LEU A 35 1.36 -1.30 13.95
CA LEU A 35 0.92 -2.64 14.33
C LEU A 35 1.53 -3.74 13.46
N THR A 36 1.64 -3.50 12.15
CA THR A 36 2.21 -4.46 11.22
C THR A 36 3.73 -4.30 11.04
N ASN A 37 4.33 -3.29 11.66
CA ASN A 37 5.74 -2.90 11.45
C ASN A 37 6.10 -2.60 9.97
N SER A 38 5.11 -2.25 9.14
CA SER A 38 5.30 -2.02 7.71
C SER A 38 4.95 -0.57 7.35
N PRO A 39 5.78 0.14 6.56
CA PRO A 39 5.44 1.50 6.11
C PRO A 39 4.23 1.52 5.16
N SER A 40 3.96 0.40 4.49
CA SER A 40 2.84 0.21 3.57
C SER A 40 2.10 -1.09 3.90
N PRO A 41 1.26 -1.11 4.95
CA PRO A 41 0.61 -2.34 5.43
C PRO A 41 -0.39 -2.95 4.44
N ILE A 42 -0.79 -2.20 3.41
CA ILE A 42 -1.75 -2.62 2.40
C ILE A 42 -1.16 -2.31 1.03
N VAL A 43 -1.15 -3.29 0.12
CA VAL A 43 -0.71 -3.12 -1.28
C VAL A 43 -1.67 -3.83 -2.23
N VAL A 44 -1.63 -3.47 -3.51
CA VAL A 44 -2.49 -4.06 -4.55
C VAL A 44 -1.62 -4.75 -5.60
N VAL A 45 -2.03 -5.94 -6.03
CA VAL A 45 -1.37 -6.70 -7.09
C VAL A 45 -1.68 -6.07 -8.44
N LEU A 46 -0.64 -5.68 -9.18
CA LEU A 46 -0.77 -4.96 -10.45
C LEU A 46 -0.55 -5.84 -11.70
N SER A 47 0.07 -7.01 -11.54
CA SER A 47 0.45 -7.92 -12.63
C SER A 47 0.06 -9.38 -12.33
N GLY A 48 0.19 -10.25 -13.34
CA GLY A 48 -0.06 -11.69 -13.23
C GLY A 48 1.19 -12.53 -12.92
N SER A 49 2.28 -11.93 -12.40
CA SER A 49 3.52 -12.66 -12.10
C SER A 49 3.39 -13.63 -10.91
N MET A 50 2.36 -13.44 -10.10
CA MET A 50 2.07 -14.26 -8.92
C MET A 50 0.95 -15.28 -9.13
N GLU A 51 0.49 -15.49 -10.36
CA GLU A 51 -0.49 -16.54 -10.63
C GLU A 51 0.13 -17.94 -10.44
N PRO A 52 -0.59 -18.92 -9.85
CA PRO A 52 -2.00 -18.87 -9.44
C PRO A 52 -2.23 -18.38 -7.99
N ALA A 53 -1.20 -18.01 -7.24
CA ALA A 53 -1.34 -17.64 -5.83
C ALA A 53 -2.08 -16.31 -5.62
N PHE A 54 -1.76 -15.30 -6.44
CA PHE A 54 -2.44 -14.00 -6.45
C PHE A 54 -2.73 -13.55 -7.88
N GLN A 55 -3.88 -12.89 -8.04
CA GLN A 55 -4.33 -12.32 -9.30
C GLN A 55 -4.24 -10.79 -9.26
N ARG A 56 -4.17 -10.18 -10.45
CA ARG A 56 -4.27 -8.72 -10.58
C ARG A 56 -5.55 -8.24 -9.91
N GLY A 57 -5.43 -7.19 -9.09
CA GLY A 57 -6.55 -6.62 -8.34
C GLY A 57 -6.75 -7.20 -6.94
N ASP A 58 -5.94 -8.17 -6.52
CA ASP A 58 -5.95 -8.63 -5.12
C ASP A 58 -5.35 -7.56 -4.20
N LEU A 59 -6.01 -7.34 -3.07
CA LEU A 59 -5.55 -6.44 -2.00
C LEU A 59 -4.82 -7.28 -0.95
N LEU A 60 -3.53 -7.02 -0.75
CA LEU A 60 -2.68 -7.78 0.17
C LEU A 60 -2.45 -7.00 1.47
N PHE A 61 -2.47 -7.72 2.59
CA PHE A 61 -2.08 -7.20 3.90
C PHE A 61 -0.68 -7.67 4.26
N LEU A 62 0.17 -6.73 4.66
CA LEU A 62 1.58 -6.95 4.92
C LEU A 62 1.90 -6.81 6.40
N ARG A 63 2.82 -7.65 6.89
CA ARG A 63 3.44 -7.57 8.21
C ARG A 63 4.94 -7.71 8.08
N ASN A 64 5.68 -7.03 8.94
CA ASN A 64 7.14 -7.00 8.91
C ASN A 64 7.72 -7.21 10.31
N ASN A 65 7.07 -8.03 11.12
CA ASN A 65 7.40 -8.25 12.54
C ASN A 65 8.24 -9.52 12.78
N GLN A 66 8.57 -10.26 11.73
CA GLN A 66 9.39 -11.46 11.85
C GLN A 66 10.87 -11.11 11.67
N PRO A 67 11.77 -11.62 12.54
CA PRO A 67 13.20 -11.37 12.43
C PRO A 67 13.75 -12.00 11.13
N MET A 68 13.29 -13.19 10.80
CA MET A 68 13.63 -13.91 9.57
C MET A 68 12.39 -14.21 8.73
N LEU A 69 12.59 -14.23 7.42
CA LEU A 69 11.62 -14.65 6.42
C LEU A 69 11.95 -16.06 5.96
N ASN A 70 10.93 -16.90 5.79
CA ASN A 70 11.13 -18.30 5.42
C ASN A 70 11.01 -18.53 3.91
N VAL A 71 11.68 -19.58 3.43
CA VAL A 71 11.46 -20.07 2.07
C VAL A 71 9.98 -20.44 1.88
N GLY A 72 9.38 -19.96 0.80
CA GLY A 72 7.97 -20.13 0.47
C GLY A 72 7.09 -18.94 0.89
N GLU A 73 7.56 -18.03 1.73
CA GLU A 73 6.81 -16.81 2.06
C GLU A 73 6.71 -15.87 0.85
N ILE A 74 5.60 -15.16 0.75
CA ILE A 74 5.40 -14.14 -0.27
C ILE A 74 5.71 -12.79 0.35
N VAL A 75 6.64 -12.08 -0.24
CA VAL A 75 7.17 -10.82 0.30
C VAL A 75 6.97 -9.70 -0.70
N VAL A 76 6.82 -8.51 -0.15
CA VAL A 76 6.81 -7.27 -0.91
C VAL A 76 8.11 -6.55 -0.64
N TYR A 77 8.88 -6.31 -1.69
CA TYR A 77 10.16 -5.62 -1.58
C TYR A 77 10.18 -4.39 -2.48
N GLN A 78 10.95 -3.40 -2.05
CA GLN A 78 11.16 -2.15 -2.77
C GLN A 78 12.57 -2.14 -3.33
N VAL A 79 12.69 -2.05 -4.65
CA VAL A 79 13.99 -1.88 -5.29
C VAL A 79 14.35 -0.40 -5.29
N LYS A 80 15.60 -0.10 -4.96
CA LYS A 80 16.13 1.27 -5.05
C LYS A 80 15.91 1.84 -6.46
N ASP A 81 15.47 3.09 -6.53
CA ASP A 81 15.18 3.82 -7.78
C ASP A 81 13.98 3.29 -8.60
N LYS A 82 13.22 2.32 -8.08
CA LYS A 82 11.89 1.98 -8.61
C LYS A 82 10.83 2.56 -7.70
N GLU A 83 9.76 3.11 -8.28
CA GLU A 83 8.64 3.66 -7.51
C GLU A 83 7.65 2.59 -7.07
N ILE A 84 7.52 1.51 -7.85
CA ILE A 84 6.51 0.47 -7.64
C ILE A 84 7.15 -0.74 -6.93
N PRO A 85 6.65 -1.16 -5.76
CA PRO A 85 7.12 -2.36 -5.08
C PRO A 85 6.76 -3.64 -5.85
N ILE A 86 7.55 -4.69 -5.64
CA ILE A 86 7.37 -5.99 -6.31
C ILE A 86 6.93 -7.02 -5.27
N VAL A 87 5.95 -7.85 -5.64
CA VAL A 87 5.41 -8.90 -4.77
C VAL A 87 5.80 -10.25 -5.35
N HIS A 88 6.72 -10.99 -4.72
CA HIS A 88 7.16 -12.30 -5.19
C HIS A 88 7.46 -13.28 -4.05
N ARG A 89 7.64 -14.56 -4.38
CA ARG A 89 7.89 -15.63 -3.39
C ARG A 89 9.37 -15.79 -3.12
N VAL A 90 9.73 -15.93 -1.84
CA VAL A 90 11.09 -16.32 -1.44
C VAL A 90 11.34 -17.76 -1.85
N VAL A 91 12.30 -17.98 -2.76
CA VAL A 91 12.69 -19.31 -3.23
C VAL A 91 13.95 -19.82 -2.53
N ARG A 92 14.83 -18.92 -2.08
CA ARG A 92 16.00 -19.27 -1.27
C ARG A 92 16.30 -18.20 -0.24
N GLN A 93 16.86 -18.63 0.87
CA GLN A 93 17.37 -17.80 1.95
C GLN A 93 18.81 -18.21 2.24
N PHE A 94 19.69 -17.23 2.43
CA PHE A 94 21.08 -17.42 2.82
C PHE A 94 21.40 -16.57 4.06
N GLY A 95 22.37 -17.01 4.86
CA GLY A 95 22.85 -16.27 6.04
C GLY A 95 22.00 -16.46 7.30
N ASP A 96 22.38 -15.70 8.34
CA ASP A 96 21.77 -15.73 9.69
C ASP A 96 20.84 -14.54 9.92
N GLU A 97 20.28 -14.39 11.13
CA GLU A 97 19.19 -13.42 11.42
C GLU A 97 19.59 -11.98 11.13
N SER A 98 20.88 -11.67 11.27
CA SER A 98 21.44 -10.33 11.07
C SER A 98 21.82 -10.01 9.62
N ASN A 99 22.05 -11.03 8.78
CA ASN A 99 22.56 -10.87 7.41
C ASN A 99 21.81 -11.81 6.44
N SER A 100 20.49 -11.89 6.59
CA SER A 100 19.67 -12.75 5.74
C SER A 100 19.58 -12.16 4.32
N LYS A 101 20.01 -12.96 3.35
CA LYS A 101 19.90 -12.66 1.92
C LYS A 101 18.81 -13.50 1.30
N LEU A 102 17.98 -12.88 0.47
CA LEU A 102 16.80 -13.52 -0.10
C LEU A 102 16.90 -13.55 -1.63
N LEU A 103 16.53 -14.70 -2.18
CA LEU A 103 16.26 -14.85 -3.61
C LEU A 103 14.75 -15.00 -3.77
N THR A 104 14.13 -14.11 -4.53
CA THR A 104 12.71 -14.15 -4.84
C THR A 104 12.48 -14.52 -6.30
N LYS A 105 11.27 -15.03 -6.56
CA LYS A 105 10.79 -15.34 -7.90
C LYS A 105 9.27 -15.19 -7.93
N GLY A 106 8.74 -14.63 -9.03
CA GLY A 106 7.31 -14.70 -9.33
C GLY A 106 6.85 -16.13 -9.59
N ASP A 107 5.71 -16.52 -9.01
CA ASP A 107 5.16 -17.88 -9.17
C ASP A 107 4.94 -18.26 -10.65
N ASN A 108 4.56 -17.28 -11.48
CA ASN A 108 4.34 -17.42 -12.92
C ASN A 108 5.55 -17.00 -13.79
N ASN A 109 6.68 -16.63 -13.18
CA ASN A 109 7.88 -16.25 -13.93
C ASN A 109 8.74 -17.49 -14.26
N ILE A 110 9.52 -17.44 -15.35
CA ILE A 110 10.44 -18.52 -15.72
C ILE A 110 11.77 -18.41 -14.94
N ALA A 111 12.27 -17.19 -14.78
CA ALA A 111 13.54 -16.89 -14.12
C ALA A 111 13.32 -16.30 -12.71
N ASP A 112 14.39 -16.31 -11.92
CA ASP A 112 14.47 -15.60 -10.64
C ASP A 112 14.51 -14.08 -10.83
N ASP A 113 14.26 -13.32 -9.78
CA ASP A 113 14.13 -11.86 -9.85
C ASP A 113 15.46 -11.09 -9.88
N THR A 114 16.59 -11.77 -10.08
CA THR A 114 17.93 -11.16 -9.99
C THR A 114 18.09 -9.96 -10.96
N GLU A 115 17.48 -10.02 -12.14
CA GLU A 115 17.48 -8.91 -13.10
C GLU A 115 16.58 -7.73 -12.69
N LEU A 116 15.66 -7.96 -11.75
CA LEU A 116 14.74 -6.94 -11.24
C LEU A 116 15.32 -6.15 -10.08
N TYR A 117 16.36 -6.65 -9.41
CA TYR A 117 17.00 -6.00 -8.27
C TYR A 117 17.79 -4.74 -8.68
N ALA A 118 18.37 -4.06 -7.69
CA ALA A 118 19.20 -2.90 -7.97
C ALA A 118 20.48 -3.31 -8.71
N ARG A 119 21.12 -2.36 -9.41
CA ARG A 119 22.36 -2.65 -10.16
C ARG A 119 23.45 -3.14 -9.22
N GLY A 120 24.00 -4.32 -9.51
CA GLY A 120 25.05 -4.95 -8.70
C GLY A 120 24.53 -5.68 -7.46
N GLN A 121 23.22 -5.91 -7.36
CA GLN A 121 22.58 -6.64 -6.28
C GLN A 121 22.11 -8.01 -6.78
N ASP A 122 22.70 -9.09 -6.26
CA ASP A 122 22.31 -10.47 -6.62
C ASP A 122 21.23 -11.05 -5.69
N TYR A 123 21.07 -10.47 -4.50
CA TYR A 123 20.14 -10.92 -3.47
C TYR A 123 19.51 -9.72 -2.76
N LEU A 124 18.27 -9.87 -2.31
CA LEU A 124 17.61 -8.86 -1.48
C LEU A 124 18.09 -8.95 -0.04
N ASP A 125 18.36 -7.80 0.56
CA ASP A 125 18.63 -7.71 1.99
C ASP A 125 17.32 -7.53 2.77
N ARG A 126 17.36 -7.80 4.07
CA ARG A 126 16.17 -7.71 4.94
C ARG A 126 15.52 -6.32 4.93
N GLU A 127 16.33 -5.29 4.70
CA GLU A 127 15.93 -3.88 4.64
C GLU A 127 15.15 -3.50 3.37
N ASP A 128 15.33 -4.25 2.27
CA ASP A 128 14.57 -4.04 1.04
C ASP A 128 13.13 -4.54 1.16
N VAL A 129 12.85 -5.39 2.16
CA VAL A 129 11.53 -6.00 2.37
C VAL A 129 10.60 -5.09 3.16
N VAL A 130 9.53 -4.65 2.51
CA VAL A 130 8.44 -3.86 3.07
C VAL A 130 7.58 -4.69 4.04
N GLY A 131 7.39 -5.98 3.73
CA GLY A 131 6.71 -6.95 4.59
C GLY A 131 6.37 -8.26 3.89
N SER A 132 6.02 -9.28 4.67
CA SER A 132 5.45 -10.54 4.22
C SER A 132 3.93 -10.48 4.20
N VAL A 133 3.33 -11.15 3.22
CA VAL A 133 1.87 -11.21 3.05
C VAL A 133 1.30 -12.19 4.07
N PHE A 134 0.30 -11.75 4.84
CA PHE A 134 -0.38 -12.61 5.84
C PHE A 134 -1.88 -12.80 5.57
N GLY A 135 -2.44 -12.04 4.64
CA GLY A 135 -3.84 -12.14 4.24
C GLY A 135 -4.10 -11.33 2.98
N TYR A 136 -5.22 -11.60 2.31
CA TYR A 136 -5.63 -10.84 1.13
C TYR A 136 -7.14 -10.83 0.96
N ILE A 137 -7.63 -9.88 0.16
CA ILE A 137 -9.01 -9.82 -0.31
C ILE A 137 -9.00 -9.75 -1.84
N PRO A 138 -9.64 -10.70 -2.54
CA PRO A 138 -9.59 -10.73 -3.99
C PRO A 138 -10.41 -9.59 -4.61
N PHE A 139 -9.99 -9.15 -5.80
CA PHE A 139 -10.67 -8.17 -6.67
C PHE A 139 -10.88 -6.73 -6.13
N VAL A 140 -10.73 -6.46 -4.84
CA VAL A 140 -10.95 -5.11 -4.25
C VAL A 140 -10.00 -4.05 -4.82
N GLY A 141 -8.78 -4.45 -5.15
CA GLY A 141 -7.77 -3.59 -5.72
C GLY A 141 -8.17 -3.00 -7.08
N TYR A 142 -9.09 -3.60 -7.83
CA TYR A 142 -9.57 -3.04 -9.10
C TYR A 142 -10.16 -1.64 -8.94
N VAL A 143 -10.76 -1.31 -7.79
CA VAL A 143 -11.24 0.05 -7.51
C VAL A 143 -10.10 1.05 -7.55
N THR A 144 -8.98 0.72 -6.90
CA THR A 144 -7.79 1.60 -6.88
C THR A 144 -7.09 1.66 -8.24
N ILE A 145 -7.02 0.53 -8.95
CA ILE A 145 -6.44 0.44 -10.30
C ILE A 145 -7.25 1.33 -11.25
N LEU A 146 -8.59 1.22 -11.25
CA LEU A 146 -9.48 2.03 -12.08
C LEU A 146 -9.27 3.53 -11.84
N LEU A 147 -9.21 3.96 -10.57
CA LEU A 147 -8.95 5.35 -10.21
C LEU A 147 -7.54 5.83 -10.60
N SER A 148 -6.57 4.92 -10.67
CA SER A 148 -5.20 5.22 -11.09
C SER A 148 -5.10 5.36 -12.62
N GLU A 149 -5.67 4.40 -13.35
CA GLU A 149 -5.67 4.35 -14.83
C GLU A 149 -6.55 5.43 -15.47
N HIS A 150 -7.58 5.89 -14.75
CA HIS A 150 -8.48 6.95 -15.21
C HIS A 150 -8.51 8.13 -14.23
N PRO A 151 -7.50 9.03 -14.28
CA PRO A 151 -7.43 10.19 -13.38
C PRO A 151 -8.66 11.10 -13.41
N TRP A 152 -9.35 11.18 -14.56
CA TRP A 152 -10.58 11.97 -14.71
C TRP A 152 -11.70 11.50 -13.77
N LEU A 153 -11.75 10.22 -13.41
CA LEU A 153 -12.72 9.69 -12.44
C LEU A 153 -12.53 10.33 -11.06
N LYS A 154 -11.28 10.55 -10.63
CA LYS A 154 -10.98 11.25 -9.37
C LYS A 154 -11.51 12.68 -9.41
N THR A 155 -11.32 13.38 -10.53
CA THR A 155 -11.80 14.76 -10.70
C THR A 155 -13.33 14.83 -10.67
N VAL A 156 -14.02 13.92 -11.38
CA VAL A 156 -15.48 13.84 -11.38
C VAL A 156 -16.01 13.54 -9.97
N MET A 157 -15.40 12.58 -9.27
CA MET A 157 -15.79 12.22 -7.90
C MET A 157 -15.65 13.41 -6.93
N LEU A 158 -14.51 14.13 -6.97
CA LEU A 158 -14.31 15.33 -6.17
C LEU A 158 -15.31 16.44 -6.53
N GLY A 159 -15.63 16.60 -7.83
CA GLY A 159 -16.64 17.54 -8.30
C GLY A 159 -18.03 17.21 -7.75
N VAL A 160 -18.47 15.95 -7.84
CA VAL A 160 -19.75 15.48 -7.30
C VAL A 160 -19.80 15.67 -5.79
N MET A 161 -18.73 15.32 -5.06
CA MET A 161 -18.65 15.56 -3.62
C MET A 161 -18.76 17.06 -3.29
N GLY A 162 -18.07 17.92 -4.04
CA GLY A 162 -18.17 19.37 -3.88
C GLY A 162 -19.58 19.90 -4.10
N VAL A 163 -20.27 19.45 -5.15
CA VAL A 163 -21.67 19.80 -5.43
C VAL A 163 -22.59 19.30 -4.32
N LEU A 164 -22.45 18.05 -3.87
CA LEU A 164 -23.27 17.50 -2.79
C LEU A 164 -23.10 18.28 -1.48
N VAL A 165 -21.87 18.64 -1.12
CA VAL A 165 -21.60 19.48 0.07
C VAL A 165 -22.25 20.86 -0.05
N LEU A 166 -22.27 21.44 -1.26
CA LEU A 166 -22.96 22.71 -1.51
C LEU A 166 -24.49 22.57 -1.45
N LEU A 167 -25.04 21.46 -1.94
CA LEU A 167 -26.49 21.18 -1.89
C LEU A 167 -26.97 20.82 -0.47
N GLN A 168 -26.11 20.25 0.37
CA GLN A 168 -26.40 19.93 1.78
C GLN A 168 -26.33 21.14 2.72
N ARG A 169 -26.11 22.37 2.21
CA ARG A 169 -26.00 23.60 3.04
C ARG A 169 -27.34 24.17 3.54
N GLU A 170 -28.41 23.38 3.55
CA GLU A 170 -29.68 23.71 4.23
C GLU A 170 -29.78 23.00 5.59
#